data_AF-A0A1Q6DU34-F1
#
_entry.id   AF-A0A1Q6DU34-F1
#
_cell.length_a   1.000
_cell.length_b   1.000
_cell.length_c   1.000
_cell.angle_alpha   90.00
_cell.angle_beta   90.00
_cell.angle_gamma   90.00
#
_symmetry.space_group_name_H-M   'P 1'
#
loop_
_entity.id
_entity.type
_entity.pdbx_description
1 polymer ?
#
loop_
_entity_poly.entity_id
_entity_poly.type
_entity_poly.pdbx_seq_one_letter_code
_entity_poly.pdbx_strand_id
1 'polypeptide(L)'
;MYIQITLKQFLVILLINLGLITAITIYYSYKTQKNIEKKYEKRKEDLKNELEQSIKKEYQAKLQKWKNKEEKKIRNDAVNRSNFVLKGKVAEKFTPLLKEFNHDVKNTKFLGDPIDYIAFDITETNPKIYFIEIKTGKSSLNKTQKTIKKAIKKNNVYWETHRIQ
;
A
#
# COMPACT_ATOMS: atom_id res chain seq x y z
N MET A 1 25.25 94.08 -26.43
CA MET A 1 24.16 94.08 -27.43
C MET A 1 22.97 93.36 -26.80
N TYR A 2 22.01 94.08 -26.23
CA TYR A 2 20.80 93.45 -25.65
C TYR A 2 19.85 93.09 -26.79
N ILE A 3 19.51 91.80 -26.91
CA ILE A 3 18.47 91.33 -27.82
C ILE A 3 17.12 91.74 -27.21
N GLN A 4 16.39 92.65 -27.85
CA GLN A 4 15.03 93.00 -27.44
C GLN A 4 14.08 91.85 -27.80
N ILE A 5 13.61 91.11 -26.80
CA ILE A 5 12.61 90.05 -26.97
C ILE A 5 11.22 90.67 -26.80
N THR A 6 10.36 90.48 -27.79
CA THR A 6 8.95 90.90 -27.67
C THR A 6 8.18 89.97 -26.74
N LEU A 7 7.15 90.50 -26.05
CA LEU A 7 6.29 89.71 -25.16
C LEU A 7 5.74 88.45 -25.84
N LYS A 8 5.39 88.54 -27.14
CA LYS A 8 4.92 87.41 -27.94
C LYS A 8 5.97 86.30 -28.06
N GLN A 9 7.24 86.64 -28.29
CA GLN A 9 8.34 85.66 -28.38
C GLN A 9 8.62 85.00 -27.03
N PHE A 10 8.55 85.75 -25.93
CA PHE A 10 8.70 85.20 -24.58
C PHE A 10 7.60 84.17 -24.26
N LEU A 11 6.34 84.49 -24.56
CA LEU A 11 5.21 83.58 -24.34
C LEU A 11 5.35 82.28 -25.16
N VAL A 12 5.85 82.35 -26.39
CA VAL A 12 6.10 81.15 -27.22
C VAL A 12 7.17 80.27 -26.58
N ILE A 13 8.28 80.84 -26.10
CA ILE A 13 9.34 80.08 -25.43
C ILE A 13 8.82 79.41 -24.16
N LEU A 14 7.98 80.11 -23.39
CA LEU A 14 7.38 79.57 -22.17
C LEU A 14 6.49 78.34 -22.47
N LEU A 15 5.66 78.42 -23.51
CA LEU A 15 4.79 77.30 -23.92
C LEU A 15 5.60 76.07 -24.38
N ILE A 16 6.70 76.28 -25.10
CA ILE A 16 7.59 75.19 -25.53
C ILE A 16 8.23 74.50 -24.31
N ASN A 17 8.73 75.27 -23.34
CA ASN A 17 9.31 74.70 -22.12
C ASN A 17 8.26 73.95 -21.30
N LEU A 18 7.04 74.47 -21.20
CA LEU A 18 5.93 73.77 -20.53
C LEU A 18 5.60 72.44 -21.22
N GLY A 19 5.53 72.44 -22.56
CA GLY A 19 5.34 71.23 -23.36
C GLY A 19 6.44 70.19 -23.12
N LEU A 20 7.70 70.61 -23.10
CA LEU A 20 8.84 69.72 -22.84
C LEU A 20 8.77 69.11 -21.43
N ILE A 21 8.46 69.91 -20.40
CA ILE A 21 8.34 69.42 -19.01
C ILE A 21 7.19 68.41 -18.90
N THR A 22 6.04 68.68 -19.51
CA THR A 22 4.91 67.74 -19.49
C THR A 22 5.24 66.43 -20.22
N ALA A 23 5.90 66.49 -21.37
CA ALA A 23 6.33 65.29 -22.09
C ALA A 23 7.31 64.43 -21.28
N ILE A 24 8.27 65.07 -20.60
CA ILE A 24 9.24 64.40 -19.73
C ILE A 24 8.53 63.72 -18.55
N THR A 25 7.63 64.42 -17.87
CA THR A 25 6.90 63.86 -16.72
C THR A 25 6.01 62.69 -17.12
N ILE A 26 5.31 62.78 -18.26
CA ILE A 26 4.51 61.68 -18.83
C ILE A 26 5.39 60.48 -19.17
N TYR A 27 6.56 60.71 -19.77
CA TYR A 27 7.50 59.64 -20.10
C TYR A 27 7.96 58.88 -18.83
N TYR A 28 8.36 59.61 -17.79
CA TYR A 28 8.80 59.00 -16.53
C TYR A 28 7.65 58.33 -15.76
N SER A 29 6.44 58.91 -15.79
CA SER A 29 5.28 58.29 -15.14
C SER A 29 4.89 56.98 -15.84
N TYR A 30 4.88 56.95 -17.18
CA TYR A 30 4.62 55.76 -17.97
C TYR A 30 5.67 54.66 -17.71
N LYS A 31 6.96 55.03 -17.73
CA LYS A 31 8.07 54.10 -17.46
C LYS A 31 7.95 53.50 -16.05
N THR A 32 7.56 54.31 -15.08
CA THR A 32 7.37 53.89 -13.68
C THR A 32 6.22 52.90 -13.55
N GLN A 33 5.05 53.20 -14.13
CA GLN A 33 3.90 52.28 -14.12
C GLN A 33 4.24 50.91 -14.72
N LYS A 34 4.93 50.89 -15.87
CA LYS A 34 5.35 49.65 -16.53
C LYS A 34 6.32 48.81 -15.69
N ASN A 35 7.22 49.45 -14.95
CA ASN A 35 8.14 48.76 -14.06
C ASN A 35 7.43 48.19 -12.82
N ILE A 36 6.45 48.94 -12.29
CA ILE A 36 5.62 48.52 -11.18
C ILE A 36 4.81 47.28 -11.57
N GLU A 37 4.14 47.28 -12.72
CA GLU A 37 3.37 46.14 -13.22
C GLU A 37 4.23 44.88 -13.38
N LYS A 38 5.40 45.02 -14.01
CA LYS A 38 6.36 43.91 -14.12
C LYS A 38 6.79 43.35 -12.77
N LYS A 39 7.00 44.23 -11.78
CA LYS A 39 7.39 43.82 -10.43
C LYS A 39 6.24 43.09 -9.73
N TYR A 40 4.99 43.53 -9.91
CA TYR A 40 3.82 42.86 -9.38
C TYR A 40 3.62 41.46 -9.97
N GLU A 41 3.69 41.31 -11.30
CA GLU A 41 3.54 40.00 -11.95
C GLU A 41 4.63 39.03 -11.54
N LYS A 42 5.89 39.50 -11.47
CA LYS A 42 6.99 38.67 -10.95
C LYS A 42 6.74 38.23 -9.51
N ARG A 43 6.33 39.15 -8.63
CA ARG A 43 6.06 38.83 -7.22
C ARG A 43 4.90 37.84 -7.08
N LYS A 44 3.86 37.98 -7.89
CA LYS A 44 2.71 37.07 -7.92
C LYS A 44 3.13 35.65 -8.31
N GLU A 45 4.00 35.54 -9.31
CA GLU A 45 4.56 34.25 -9.75
C GLU A 45 5.47 33.64 -8.67
N ASP A 46 6.34 34.43 -8.03
CA ASP A 46 7.18 33.97 -6.93
C ASP A 46 6.35 33.43 -5.76
N LEU A 47 5.29 34.16 -5.37
CA LEU A 47 4.37 33.75 -4.30
C LEU A 47 3.62 32.46 -4.63
N LYS A 48 3.19 32.31 -5.88
CA LYS A 48 2.53 31.09 -6.35
C LYS A 48 3.47 29.89 -6.26
N ASN A 49 4.71 30.04 -6.73
CA ASN A 49 5.71 28.98 -6.68
C ASN A 49 6.08 28.61 -5.23
N GLU A 50 6.21 29.58 -4.34
CA GLU A 50 6.45 29.35 -2.90
C GLU A 50 5.29 28.59 -2.25
N LEU A 51 4.05 28.99 -2.55
CA LEU A 51 2.85 28.31 -2.07
C LEU A 51 2.80 26.86 -2.58
N GLU A 52 3.01 26.63 -3.88
CA GLU A 52 3.02 25.29 -4.47
C GLU A 52 4.09 24.39 -3.84
N GLN A 53 5.29 24.92 -3.57
CA GLN A 53 6.35 24.18 -2.90
C GLN A 53 5.96 23.82 -1.46
N SER A 54 5.37 24.75 -0.71
CA SER A 54 4.94 24.51 0.66
C SER A 54 3.87 23.42 0.74
N ILE A 55 2.86 23.49 -0.14
CA ILE A 55 1.80 22.49 -0.27
C ILE A 55 2.42 21.14 -0.62
N LYS A 56 3.27 21.08 -1.66
CA LYS A 56 3.91 19.83 -2.09
C LYS A 56 4.66 19.16 -0.95
N LYS A 57 5.43 19.94 -0.16
CA LYS A 57 6.18 19.44 1.00
C LYS A 57 5.26 18.88 2.08
N GLU A 58 4.16 19.57 2.40
CA GLU A 58 3.18 19.11 3.38
C GLU A 58 2.49 17.81 2.94
N TYR A 59 2.06 17.74 1.69
CA TYR A 59 1.41 16.55 1.13
C TYR A 59 2.36 15.35 1.04
N GLN A 60 3.63 15.58 0.70
CA GLN A 60 4.65 14.53 0.73
C GLN A 60 4.84 13.96 2.14
N ALA A 61 4.89 14.82 3.17
CA ALA A 61 4.99 14.37 4.56
C ALA A 61 3.75 13.58 5.01
N LYS A 62 2.55 14.03 4.64
CA LYS A 62 1.29 13.32 4.92
C LYS A 62 1.26 11.95 4.21
N LEU A 63 1.66 11.90 2.94
CA LEU A 63 1.73 10.67 2.16
C LEU A 63 2.71 9.67 2.79
N GLN A 64 3.89 10.13 3.20
CA GLN A 64 4.89 9.27 3.84
C GLN A 64 4.37 8.69 5.16
N LYS A 65 3.72 9.52 5.99
CA LYS A 65 3.07 9.05 7.23
C LYS A 65 1.99 8.01 6.95
N TRP A 66 1.16 8.23 5.94
CA TRP A 66 0.12 7.29 5.53
C TRP A 66 0.71 5.96 5.06
N LYS A 67 1.73 6.00 4.18
CA LYS A 67 2.45 4.80 3.70
C LYS A 67 3.00 3.96 4.85
N ASN A 68 3.72 4.60 5.77
CA ASN A 68 4.30 3.90 6.93
C ASN A 68 3.23 3.27 7.83
N LYS A 69 2.05 3.89 7.95
CA LYS A 69 0.93 3.38 8.74
C LYS A 69 0.29 2.15 8.07
N GLU A 70 0.05 2.23 6.78
CA GLU A 70 -0.56 1.12 6.02
C GLU A 70 0.40 -0.06 5.88
N GLU A 71 1.68 0.17 5.66
CA GLU A 71 2.70 -0.89 5.64
C GLU A 71 2.74 -1.66 6.97
N LYS A 72 2.71 -0.95 8.11
CA LYS A 72 2.62 -1.59 9.42
C LYS A 72 1.37 -2.45 9.58
N LYS A 73 0.21 -1.98 9.10
CA LYS A 73 -1.03 -2.75 9.15
C LYS A 73 -0.93 -4.01 8.30
N ILE A 74 -0.49 -3.89 7.04
CA ILE A 74 -0.34 -5.02 6.11
C ILE A 74 0.62 -6.05 6.69
N ARG A 75 1.77 -5.60 7.23
CA ARG A 75 2.75 -6.48 7.85
C ARG A 75 2.18 -7.21 9.06
N ASN A 76 1.48 -6.50 9.95
CA ASN A 76 0.87 -7.11 11.13
C ASN A 76 -0.23 -8.11 10.76
N ASP A 77 -1.05 -7.79 9.76
CA ASP A 77 -2.09 -8.69 9.26
C ASP A 77 -1.48 -9.95 8.62
N ALA A 78 -0.44 -9.80 7.80
CA ALA A 78 0.29 -10.93 7.21
C ALA A 78 0.90 -11.85 8.30
N VAL A 79 1.53 -11.27 9.32
CA VAL A 79 2.08 -12.01 10.47
C VAL A 79 0.97 -12.72 11.24
N ASN A 80 -0.16 -12.06 11.50
CA ASN A 80 -1.29 -12.66 12.22
C ASN A 80 -1.87 -13.84 11.44
N ARG A 81 -2.18 -13.67 10.15
CA ARG A 81 -2.70 -14.76 9.31
C ARG A 81 -1.72 -15.93 9.23
N SER A 82 -0.43 -15.64 9.04
CA SER A 82 0.60 -16.68 9.01
C SER A 82 0.69 -17.43 10.33
N ASN A 83 0.67 -16.72 11.47
CA ASN A 83 0.67 -17.32 12.80
C ASN A 83 -0.58 -18.18 13.05
N PHE A 84 -1.76 -17.77 12.59
CA PHE A 84 -2.97 -18.59 12.72
C PHE A 84 -2.88 -19.88 11.91
N VAL A 85 -2.41 -19.81 10.66
CA VAL A 85 -2.22 -20.99 9.81
C VAL A 85 -1.13 -21.92 10.37
N LEU A 86 -0.01 -21.35 10.80
CA LEU A 86 1.12 -22.11 11.34
C LEU A 86 0.74 -22.80 12.66
N LYS A 87 0.04 -22.11 13.56
CA LYS A 87 -0.47 -22.71 14.81
C LYS A 87 -1.45 -23.84 14.54
N GLY A 88 -2.33 -23.71 13.54
CA GLY A 88 -3.22 -24.80 13.10
C GLY A 88 -2.44 -26.03 12.64
N LYS A 89 -1.48 -25.85 11.73
CA LYS A 89 -0.61 -26.94 11.22
C LYS A 89 0.24 -27.61 12.31
N VAL A 90 0.72 -26.82 13.26
CA VAL A 90 1.46 -27.33 14.41
C VAL A 90 0.53 -28.13 15.32
N ALA A 91 -0.65 -27.58 15.66
CA ALA A 91 -1.65 -28.29 16.46
C ALA A 91 -2.08 -29.61 15.81
N GLU A 92 -2.27 -29.65 14.49
CA GLU A 92 -2.55 -30.88 13.72
C GLU A 92 -1.46 -31.93 13.94
N LYS A 93 -0.18 -31.56 13.84
CA LYS A 93 0.95 -32.48 14.04
C LYS A 93 1.10 -32.99 15.48
N PHE A 94 0.66 -32.21 16.45
CA PHE A 94 0.73 -32.55 17.88
C PHE A 94 -0.58 -33.12 18.43
N THR A 95 -1.63 -33.23 17.61
CA THR A 95 -2.91 -33.77 18.04
C THR A 95 -2.84 -35.20 18.60
N PRO A 96 -1.95 -36.10 18.13
CA PRO A 96 -1.76 -37.40 18.79
C PRO A 96 -1.35 -37.33 20.27
N LEU A 97 -0.85 -36.19 20.75
CA LEU A 97 -0.49 -35.97 22.15
C LEU A 97 -1.64 -35.37 22.99
N LEU A 98 -2.75 -34.99 22.36
CA LEU A 98 -3.93 -34.46 23.05
C LEU A 98 -4.80 -35.62 23.55
N LYS A 99 -5.40 -35.44 24.73
CA LYS A 99 -6.24 -36.46 25.41
C LYS A 99 -7.43 -36.96 24.58
N GLU A 100 -7.82 -36.25 23.54
CA GLU A 100 -8.98 -36.55 22.68
C GLU A 100 -8.62 -37.44 21.48
N PHE A 101 -7.34 -37.80 21.30
CA PHE A 101 -6.92 -38.70 20.24
C PHE A 101 -7.16 -40.17 20.64
N ASN A 102 -8.25 -40.74 20.14
CA ASN A 102 -8.73 -42.08 20.52
C ASN A 102 -7.94 -43.26 19.90
N HIS A 103 -6.73 -43.03 19.40
CA HIS A 103 -5.90 -44.08 18.79
C HIS A 103 -4.52 -44.15 19.48
N ASP A 104 -3.95 -45.35 19.55
CA ASP A 104 -2.58 -45.51 20.05
C ASP A 104 -1.61 -44.81 19.10
N VAL A 105 -0.89 -43.84 19.65
CA VAL A 105 0.12 -43.05 18.94
C VAL A 105 1.22 -43.93 18.36
N LYS A 106 1.57 -45.05 19.01
CA LYS A 106 2.60 -45.99 18.52
C LYS A 106 2.22 -46.62 17.18
N ASN A 107 0.93 -46.87 16.99
CA ASN A 107 0.37 -47.50 15.80
C ASN A 107 -0.22 -46.49 14.82
N THR A 108 0.07 -45.20 15.01
CA THR A 108 -0.39 -44.12 14.13
C THR A 108 0.79 -43.57 13.33
N LYS A 109 0.63 -43.45 12.01
CA LYS A 109 1.62 -42.86 11.10
C LYS A 109 1.11 -41.54 10.54
N PHE A 110 1.95 -40.52 10.61
CA PHE A 110 1.68 -39.20 10.03
C PHE A 110 2.00 -39.19 8.52
N LEU A 111 1.15 -38.53 7.74
CA LEU A 111 1.24 -38.33 6.30
C LEU A 111 1.27 -36.82 5.97
N GLY A 112 0.23 -36.09 6.38
CA GLY A 112 0.13 -34.62 6.29
C GLY A 112 -0.50 -34.03 5.02
N ASP A 113 -0.56 -34.76 3.91
CA ASP A 113 -1.36 -34.45 2.71
C ASP A 113 -1.47 -35.73 1.85
N PRO A 114 -2.65 -36.09 1.29
CA PRO A 114 -3.96 -35.43 1.38
C PRO A 114 -4.79 -35.78 2.64
N ILE A 115 -4.26 -36.61 3.53
CA ILE A 115 -4.85 -37.02 4.82
C ILE A 115 -3.75 -36.90 5.89
N ASP A 116 -4.09 -36.50 7.11
CA ASP A 116 -3.09 -36.27 8.18
C ASP A 116 -2.47 -37.55 8.74
N TYR A 117 -3.25 -38.57 9.09
CA TYR A 117 -2.76 -39.80 9.73
C TYR A 117 -3.43 -41.07 9.20
N ILE A 118 -2.71 -42.19 9.34
CA ILE A 118 -3.26 -43.54 9.29
C ILE A 118 -2.97 -44.25 10.61
N ALA A 119 -4.00 -44.77 11.28
CA ALA A 119 -3.84 -45.61 12.46
C ALA A 119 -4.10 -47.09 12.14
N PHE A 120 -3.20 -47.94 12.59
CA PHE A 120 -3.22 -49.39 12.40
C PHE A 120 -3.63 -50.08 13.71
N ASP A 121 -4.93 -50.30 13.88
CA ASP A 121 -5.48 -51.04 15.02
C ASP A 121 -5.49 -52.53 14.66
N ILE A 122 -4.31 -53.14 14.71
CA ILE A 122 -4.10 -54.53 14.33
C ILE A 122 -4.29 -55.38 15.58
N THR A 123 -5.48 -55.97 15.70
CA THR A 123 -5.77 -57.03 16.68
C THR A 123 -5.77 -58.38 15.99
N GLU A 124 -5.56 -59.47 16.75
CA GLU A 124 -5.53 -60.83 16.19
C GLU A 124 -6.84 -61.22 15.50
N THR A 125 -7.98 -60.68 15.96
CA THR A 125 -9.31 -61.10 15.52
C THR A 125 -10.00 -60.10 14.60
N ASN A 126 -9.62 -58.81 14.62
CA ASN A 126 -10.29 -57.78 13.84
C ASN A 126 -9.37 -56.58 13.55
N PRO A 127 -8.44 -56.70 12.59
CA PRO A 127 -7.56 -55.60 12.22
C PRO A 127 -8.34 -54.48 11.53
N LYS A 128 -8.11 -53.23 11.94
CA LYS A 128 -8.73 -52.03 11.38
C LYS A 128 -7.67 -51.01 10.99
N ILE A 129 -7.90 -50.35 9.87
CA ILE A 129 -7.06 -49.25 9.39
C ILE A 129 -7.94 -48.00 9.35
N TYR A 130 -7.56 -46.98 10.11
CA TYR A 130 -8.28 -45.71 10.19
C TYR A 130 -7.54 -44.63 9.41
N PHE A 131 -8.21 -44.01 8.46
CA PHE A 131 -7.75 -42.78 7.82
C PHE A 131 -8.28 -41.59 8.62
N ILE A 132 -7.39 -40.77 9.15
CA ILE A 132 -7.72 -39.73 10.12
C ILE A 132 -7.29 -38.38 9.55
N GLU A 133 -8.25 -37.49 9.41
CA GLU A 133 -8.04 -36.08 9.09
C GLU A 133 -8.39 -35.26 10.32
N ILE A 134 -7.49 -34.37 10.70
CA ILE A 134 -7.60 -33.53 11.88
C ILE A 134 -8.08 -32.15 11.45
N LYS A 135 -9.06 -31.63 12.17
CA LYS A 135 -9.59 -30.29 11.95
C LYS A 135 -9.64 -29.56 13.27
N THR A 136 -9.08 -28.36 13.29
CA THR A 136 -9.11 -27.47 14.47
C THR A 136 -10.13 -26.35 14.25
N GLY A 137 -10.83 -25.95 15.33
CA GLY A 137 -11.79 -24.85 15.32
C GLY A 137 -12.97 -25.06 14.35
N LYS A 138 -13.20 -24.10 13.45
CA LYS A 138 -14.30 -24.13 12.46
C LYS A 138 -13.87 -24.69 11.09
N SER A 139 -12.70 -25.32 11.00
CA SER A 139 -12.19 -25.83 9.72
C SER A 139 -13.00 -27.05 9.24
N SER A 140 -13.27 -27.09 7.93
CA SER A 140 -14.00 -28.18 7.28
C SER A 140 -13.11 -28.95 6.31
N LEU A 141 -13.46 -30.20 6.00
CA LEU A 141 -12.75 -30.99 4.97
C LEU A 141 -12.67 -30.23 3.63
N ASN A 142 -11.48 -30.21 3.03
CA ASN A 142 -11.29 -29.64 1.70
C ASN A 142 -11.89 -30.57 0.60
N LYS A 143 -11.90 -30.13 -0.66
CA LYS A 143 -12.50 -30.89 -1.77
C LYS A 143 -11.84 -32.27 -1.95
N THR A 144 -10.52 -32.35 -1.90
CA THR A 144 -9.74 -33.59 -2.04
C THR A 144 -10.05 -34.57 -0.90
N GLN A 145 -10.02 -34.08 0.35
CA GLN A 145 -10.34 -34.85 1.55
C GLN A 145 -11.78 -35.39 1.53
N LYS A 146 -12.76 -34.59 1.06
CA LYS A 146 -14.15 -35.05 0.87
C LYS A 146 -14.23 -36.20 -0.16
N THR A 147 -13.48 -36.10 -1.25
CA THR A 147 -13.41 -37.14 -2.27
C THR A 147 -12.80 -38.43 -1.71
N ILE A 148 -11.69 -38.33 -0.97
CA ILE A 148 -11.04 -39.48 -0.32
C ILE A 148 -11.99 -40.13 0.69
N LYS A 149 -12.63 -39.35 1.57
CA LYS A 149 -13.63 -39.87 2.51
C LYS A 149 -14.76 -40.63 1.81
N LYS A 150 -15.20 -40.14 0.64
CA LYS A 150 -16.22 -40.80 -0.18
C LYS A 150 -15.69 -42.10 -0.80
N ALA A 151 -14.44 -42.14 -1.27
CA ALA A 151 -13.81 -43.35 -1.80
C ALA A 151 -13.72 -44.44 -0.73
N ILE A 152 -13.25 -44.08 0.48
CA ILE A 152 -13.17 -44.99 1.63
C ILE A 152 -14.56 -45.53 1.99
N LYS A 153 -15.58 -44.67 2.09
CA LYS A 153 -16.96 -45.09 2.37
C LYS A 153 -17.58 -46.00 1.30
N LYS A 154 -17.05 -45.95 0.08
CA LYS A 154 -17.47 -46.82 -1.03
C LYS A 154 -16.64 -48.10 -1.14
N ASN A 155 -15.72 -48.35 -0.20
CA ASN A 155 -14.76 -49.45 -0.23
C ASN A 155 -13.82 -49.41 -1.44
N ASN A 156 -13.56 -48.23 -2.02
CA ASN A 156 -12.57 -48.03 -3.07
C ASN A 156 -11.17 -47.85 -2.47
N VAL A 157 -10.72 -48.84 -1.70
CA VAL A 157 -9.39 -48.88 -1.05
C VAL A 157 -8.76 -50.21 -1.41
N TYR A 158 -7.57 -50.17 -2.01
CA TYR A 158 -6.93 -51.33 -2.61
C TYR A 158 -5.54 -51.54 -2.02
N TRP A 159 -5.09 -52.80 -1.99
CA TRP A 159 -3.74 -53.19 -1.58
C TRP A 159 -2.93 -53.58 -2.80
N GLU A 160 -1.73 -53.01 -2.95
CA GLU A 160 -0.78 -53.34 -4.01
C GLU A 160 0.63 -53.52 -3.44
N THR A 161 1.33 -54.58 -3.84
CA THR A 161 2.70 -54.87 -3.41
C THR A 161 3.65 -54.76 -4.61
N HIS A 162 4.61 -53.84 -4.53
CA HIS A 162 5.68 -53.70 -5.52
C HIS A 162 7.02 -54.09 -4.89
N ARG A 163 7.78 -54.96 -5.57
CA ARG A 163 9.14 -55.32 -5.15
C ARG A 163 10.13 -54.57 -6.03
N ILE A 164 11.04 -53.85 -5.40
CA ILE A 164 12.16 -53.18 -6.06
C ILE A 164 13.40 -54.04 -5.79
N GLN A 165 14.15 -54.38 -6.84
CA GLN A 165 15.43 -55.09 -6.76
C GLN A 165 16.58 -54.09 -6.61
#